data_AF-A0AAF0QZZ0-F1
#
_entry.id   AF-A0AAF0QZZ0-F1
#
_cell.length_a   1.000
_cell.length_b   1.000
_cell.length_c   1.000
_cell.angle_alpha   90.00
_cell.angle_beta   90.00
_cell.angle_gamma   90.00
#
_symmetry.space_group_name_H-M   'P 1'
#
loop_
_entity.id
_entity.type
_entity.pdbx_description
1 polymer ?
#
loop_
_entity_poly.entity_id
_entity_poly.type
_entity_poly.pdbx_seq_one_letter_code
_entity_poly.pdbx_strand_id
1 'polypeptide(L)'
;MCQEDDEDIDHLFFDCSFSASVWTKLLAWQGIHRHVLKWNEEVQWAITHMKGRNSVVQVYRMTLVGTIYCLWMECNCRIFQNKQTSEERIIRRIIRDVHGRGSQHARLSGRLQQLNVYP
;
A
#
# COMPACT_ATOMS: atom_id res chain seq x y z
N MET A 1 3.45 13.70 5.48
CA MET A 1 2.02 13.96 5.17
C MET A 1 1.09 13.83 6.37
N CYS A 2 1.46 14.41 7.51
CA CYS A 2 0.57 14.72 8.64
C CYS A 2 0.55 16.23 8.95
N GLN A 3 1.24 17.04 8.12
CA GLN A 3 1.51 18.46 8.34
C GLN A 3 2.39 18.76 9.57
N GLU A 4 3.06 17.73 10.11
CA GLU A 4 3.88 17.86 11.32
C GLU A 4 5.39 17.98 11.02
N ASP A 5 5.86 17.40 9.90
CA ASP A 5 7.26 17.44 9.48
C ASP A 5 7.40 17.74 7.97
N ASP A 6 8.64 18.03 7.54
CA ASP A 6 9.01 18.17 6.13
C ASP A 6 8.77 16.87 5.35
N GLU A 7 8.26 17.00 4.11
CA GLU A 7 7.97 15.85 3.26
C GLU A 7 9.25 15.32 2.59
N ASP A 8 9.97 14.44 3.27
CA ASP A 8 11.01 13.60 2.68
C ASP A 8 10.48 12.19 2.30
N ILE A 9 11.33 11.34 1.71
CA ILE A 9 10.93 9.99 1.26
C ILE A 9 10.46 9.13 2.44
N ASP A 10 11.13 9.22 3.59
CA ASP A 10 10.82 8.39 4.75
C ASP A 10 9.49 8.86 5.37
N HIS A 11 9.29 10.18 5.50
CA HIS A 11 8.05 10.78 5.97
C HIS A 11 6.88 10.54 5.01
N LEU A 12 7.12 10.53 3.70
CA LEU A 12 6.09 10.22 2.70
C LEU A 12 5.68 8.73 2.73
N PHE A 13 6.65 7.83 2.95
CA PHE A 13 6.45 6.38 2.87
C PHE A 13 6.68 5.72 4.23
N PHE A 14 5.66 5.89 5.09
CA PHE A 14 5.41 5.11 6.31
C PHE A 14 5.92 5.67 7.64
N ASP A 15 6.70 6.75 7.67
CA ASP A 15 6.99 7.46 8.94
C ASP A 15 5.84 8.39 9.34
N CYS A 16 5.11 8.95 8.37
CA CYS A 16 3.91 9.73 8.63
C CYS A 16 2.73 8.85 9.09
N SER A 17 2.03 9.29 10.15
CA SER A 17 0.83 8.64 10.72
C SER A 17 -0.24 8.26 9.69
N PHE A 18 -0.54 9.13 8.73
CA PHE A 18 -1.48 8.86 7.63
C PHE A 18 -1.00 7.72 6.73
N SER A 19 0.25 7.80 6.27
CA SER A 19 0.84 6.78 5.38
C SER A 19 1.01 5.42 6.07
N ALA A 20 1.39 5.45 7.36
CA ALA A 20 1.51 4.28 8.22
C ALA A 20 0.16 3.60 8.46
N SER A 21 -0.90 4.39 8.70
CA SER A 21 -2.27 3.88 8.87
C SER A 21 -2.76 3.17 7.60
N VAL A 22 -2.56 3.80 6.43
CA VAL A 22 -2.90 3.19 5.13
C VAL A 22 -2.18 1.87 4.94
N TRP A 23 -0.87 1.82 5.20
CA TRP A 23 -0.08 0.60 5.03
C TRP A 23 -0.46 -0.49 6.04
N THR A 24 -0.70 -0.13 7.30
CA THR A 24 -1.16 -1.05 8.35
C THR A 24 -2.45 -1.76 7.92
N LYS A 25 -3.45 -1.01 7.45
CA LYS A 25 -4.73 -1.55 6.99
C LYS A 25 -4.55 -2.46 5.77
N LEU A 26 -3.65 -2.14 4.85
CA LEU A 26 -3.34 -2.97 3.67
C LEU A 26 -2.54 -4.23 4.00
N LEU A 27 -1.67 -4.21 5.00
CA LEU A 27 -1.00 -5.41 5.52
C LEU A 27 -2.03 -6.35 6.16
N ALA A 28 -2.88 -5.82 7.04
CA ALA A 28 -3.95 -6.57 7.69
C ALA A 28 -4.92 -7.19 6.66
N TRP A 29 -5.30 -6.43 5.63
CA TRP A 29 -6.14 -6.91 4.52
C TRP A 29 -5.54 -8.14 3.82
N GLN A 30 -4.21 -8.25 3.74
CA GLN A 30 -3.52 -9.38 3.13
C GLN A 30 -3.28 -10.56 4.09
N GLY A 31 -3.66 -10.41 5.37
CA GLY A 31 -3.38 -11.37 6.44
C GLY A 31 -1.97 -11.28 7.00
N ILE A 32 -1.28 -10.14 6.83
CA ILE A 32 0.06 -9.91 7.36
C ILE A 32 -0.06 -9.13 8.66
N HIS A 33 0.28 -9.78 9.78
CA HIS A 33 0.19 -9.20 11.12
C HIS A 33 1.57 -8.79 11.62
N ARG A 34 1.97 -7.55 11.31
CA ARG A 34 3.18 -6.92 11.87
C ARG A 34 2.99 -5.42 11.95
N HIS A 35 3.85 -4.76 12.72
CA HIS A 35 3.95 -3.31 12.70
C HIS A 35 4.56 -2.83 11.39
N VAL A 36 4.12 -1.64 10.98
CA VAL A 36 4.73 -0.88 9.90
C VAL A 36 6.13 -0.45 10.34
N LEU A 37 7.09 -0.61 9.45
CA LEU A 37 8.48 -0.21 9.66
C LEU A 37 8.76 1.10 8.90
N LYS A 38 9.93 1.71 9.14
CA LYS A 38 10.37 2.84 8.31
C LYS A 38 10.61 2.37 6.88
N TRP A 39 10.56 3.30 5.92
CA TRP A 39 10.67 3.00 4.49
C TRP A 39 11.82 2.02 4.14
N ASN A 40 13.04 2.31 4.58
CA ASN A 40 14.21 1.47 4.28
C ASN A 40 14.07 0.05 4.86
N GLU A 41 13.49 -0.07 6.05
CA GLU A 41 13.25 -1.36 6.72
C GLU A 41 12.12 -2.14 6.05
N GLU A 42 11.07 -1.46 5.58
CA GLU A 42 9.98 -2.04 4.77
C GLU A 42 10.51 -2.63 3.46
N VAL A 43 11.36 -1.88 2.76
CA VAL A 43 12.00 -2.33 1.52
C VAL A 43 12.88 -3.54 1.81
N GLN A 44 13.70 -3.50 2.87
CA GLN A 44 14.57 -4.62 3.22
C GLN A 44 13.77 -5.86 3.64
N TRP A 45 12.66 -5.66 4.36
CA TRP A 45 11.74 -6.74 4.73
C TRP A 45 11.11 -7.37 3.49
N ALA A 46 10.65 -6.57 2.53
CA ALA A 46 10.10 -7.04 1.27
C ALA A 46 11.13 -7.81 0.43
N ILE A 47 12.37 -7.31 0.33
CA ILE A 47 13.47 -8.00 -0.36
C ILE A 47 13.73 -9.36 0.28
N THR A 48 13.68 -9.45 1.61
CA THR A 48 14.02 -10.66 2.36
C THR A 48 12.90 -11.71 2.29
N HIS A 49 11.65 -11.31 2.53
CA HIS A 49 10.52 -12.23 2.75
C HIS A 49 9.64 -12.43 1.52
N MET A 50 9.59 -11.44 0.61
CA MET A 50 8.68 -11.47 -0.54
C MET A 50 9.43 -11.86 -1.81
N LYS A 51 10.18 -12.97 -1.74
CA LYS A 51 10.94 -13.56 -2.86
C LYS A 51 10.12 -14.60 -3.63
N GLY A 52 10.39 -14.73 -4.93
CA GLY A 52 9.74 -15.72 -5.79
C GLY A 52 8.47 -15.22 -6.50
N ARG A 53 7.64 -16.17 -6.94
CA ARG A 53 6.53 -15.93 -7.88
C ARG A 53 5.18 -16.49 -7.42
N ASN A 54 5.06 -16.90 -6.15
CA ASN A 54 3.78 -17.36 -5.62
C ASN A 54 2.76 -16.20 -5.53
N SER A 55 1.48 -16.54 -5.43
CA SER A 55 0.40 -15.55 -5.48
C SER A 55 0.46 -14.54 -4.32
N VAL A 56 0.82 -14.99 -3.11
CA VAL A 56 0.97 -14.13 -1.92
C VAL A 56 2.02 -13.05 -2.17
N VAL A 57 3.20 -13.43 -2.64
CA VAL A 57 4.31 -12.53 -2.93
C VAL A 57 3.95 -11.53 -4.03
N GLN A 58 3.25 -11.98 -5.07
CA GLN A 58 2.84 -11.10 -6.16
C GLN A 58 1.78 -10.09 -5.72
N VAL A 59 0.77 -10.52 -4.96
CA VAL A 59 -0.25 -9.62 -4.40
C VAL A 59 0.40 -8.60 -3.47
N TYR A 60 1.32 -9.02 -2.59
CA TYR A 60 2.09 -8.10 -1.75
C TYR A 60 2.80 -7.02 -2.56
N ARG A 61 3.54 -7.41 -3.60
CA ARG A 61 4.28 -6.47 -4.45
C ARG A 61 3.35 -5.49 -5.17
N MET A 62 2.21 -5.98 -5.69
CA MET A 62 1.21 -5.13 -6.33
C MET A 62 0.64 -4.11 -5.34
N THR A 63 0.33 -4.54 -4.11
CA THR A 63 -0.18 -3.67 -3.05
C THR A 63 0.86 -2.64 -2.63
N LEU A 64 2.13 -3.03 -2.46
CA LEU A 64 3.22 -2.12 -2.11
C LEU A 64 3.40 -1.03 -3.18
N VAL A 65 3.52 -1.41 -4.45
CA VAL A 65 3.67 -0.47 -5.57
C VAL A 65 2.44 0.43 -5.69
N GLY A 66 1.23 -0.12 -5.57
CA GLY A 66 -0.01 0.65 -5.58
C GLY A 66 -0.10 1.68 -4.45
N THR A 67 0.40 1.32 -3.26
CA THR A 67 0.46 2.20 -2.08
C THR A 67 1.41 3.36 -2.32
N ILE A 68 2.66 3.08 -2.73
CA ILE A 68 3.67 4.10 -3.05
C ILE A 68 3.11 5.09 -4.08
N TYR A 69 2.52 4.58 -5.17
CA TYR A 69 1.93 5.42 -6.20
C TYR A 69 0.80 6.31 -5.68
N CYS A 70 -0.13 5.74 -4.89
CA CYS A 70 -1.26 6.50 -4.38
C CYS A 70 -0.85 7.56 -3.35
N LEU A 71 0.09 7.23 -2.45
CA LEU A 71 0.61 8.19 -1.47
C LEU A 71 1.37 9.33 -2.16
N TRP A 72 2.19 9.03 -3.17
CA TRP A 72 2.86 10.05 -3.96
C TRP A 72 1.87 11.00 -4.67
N MET A 73 0.85 10.45 -5.32
CA MET A 73 -0.18 11.28 -5.95
C MET A 73 -0.96 12.12 -4.94
N GLU A 74 -1.32 11.56 -3.79
CA GLU A 74 -2.00 12.26 -2.71
C GLU A 74 -1.12 13.44 -2.22
N CYS A 75 0.20 13.26 -2.14
CA CYS A 75 1.14 14.31 -1.73
C CYS A 75 1.14 15.47 -2.72
N ASN A 76 1.24 15.15 -4.00
CA ASN A 76 1.11 16.14 -5.06
C ASN A 76 -0.26 16.85 -5.04
N CYS A 77 -1.36 16.14 -4.73
CA CYS A 77 -2.68 16.77 -4.66
C CYS A 77 -2.80 17.75 -3.49
N ARG A 78 -2.23 17.41 -2.32
CA ARG A 78 -2.22 18.32 -1.18
C ARG A 78 -1.37 19.56 -1.45
N ILE A 79 -0.16 19.38 -1.99
CA ILE A 79 0.77 20.49 -2.29
C ILE A 79 0.23 21.40 -3.40
N PHE A 80 -0.18 20.83 -4.54
CA PHE A 80 -0.45 21.62 -5.74
C PHE A 80 -1.92 21.95 -5.97
N GLN A 81 -2.84 21.25 -5.32
CA GLN A 81 -4.29 21.43 -5.53
C GLN A 81 -5.05 21.76 -4.25
N ASN A 82 -4.39 21.76 -3.09
CA ASN A 82 -5.02 21.93 -1.78
C ASN A 82 -6.22 20.97 -1.57
N LYS A 83 -6.10 19.74 -2.09
CA LYS A 83 -7.11 18.68 -1.97
C LYS A 83 -6.55 17.54 -1.15
N GLN A 84 -7.39 17.01 -0.26
CA GLN A 84 -7.06 15.86 0.57
C GLN A 84 -8.12 14.76 0.43
N THR A 85 -7.65 13.52 0.42
CA THR A 85 -8.47 12.32 0.33
C THR A 85 -8.41 11.54 1.64
N SER A 86 -9.52 10.95 2.07
CA SER A 86 -9.54 10.09 3.27
C SER A 86 -8.75 8.80 3.05
N GLU A 87 -8.22 8.23 4.14
CA GLU A 87 -7.49 6.97 4.13
C GLU A 87 -8.31 5.85 3.48
N GLU A 88 -9.61 5.75 3.82
CA GLU A 88 -10.51 4.71 3.31
C GLU A 88 -10.64 4.78 1.80
N ARG A 89 -10.70 5.99 1.22
CA ARG A 89 -10.79 6.17 -0.22
C ARG A 89 -9.51 5.74 -0.93
N ILE A 90 -8.34 6.00 -0.33
CA ILE A 90 -7.04 5.55 -0.86
C ILE A 90 -6.94 4.02 -0.79
N ILE A 91 -7.27 3.43 0.35
CA ILE A 91 -7.23 1.98 0.56
C ILE A 91 -8.16 1.27 -0.42
N ARG A 92 -9.42 1.72 -0.56
CA ARG A 92 -10.37 1.14 -1.53
C ARG A 92 -9.86 1.25 -2.96
N ARG A 93 -9.23 2.38 -3.32
CA ARG A 93 -8.63 2.54 -4.64
C ARG A 93 -7.53 1.51 -4.88
N ILE A 94 -6.61 1.36 -3.94
CA ILE A 94 -5.50 0.40 -4.03
C ILE A 94 -6.04 -1.03 -4.15
N ILE A 95 -6.97 -1.43 -3.28
CA ILE A 95 -7.56 -2.78 -3.30
C ILE A 95 -8.24 -3.03 -4.65
N ARG A 96 -9.06 -2.10 -5.14
CA ARG A 96 -9.71 -2.23 -6.44
C ARG A 96 -8.70 -2.34 -7.58
N ASP A 97 -7.64 -1.54 -7.57
CA ASP A 97 -6.61 -1.58 -8.61
C ASP A 97 -5.81 -2.90 -8.55
N VAL A 98 -5.54 -3.43 -7.35
CA VAL A 98 -4.91 -4.74 -7.14
C VAL A 98 -5.81 -5.87 -7.63
N HIS A 99 -7.11 -5.87 -7.31
CA HIS A 99 -8.05 -6.86 -7.82
C HIS A 99 -8.24 -6.77 -9.34
N GLY A 100 -8.41 -5.57 -9.87
CA GLY A 100 -8.63 -5.33 -11.30
C GLY A 100 -7.44 -5.75 -12.15
N ARG A 101 -6.22 -5.40 -11.74
CA ARG A 101 -5.00 -5.81 -12.45
C ARG A 101 -4.62 -7.25 -12.15
N GLY A 102 -4.78 -7.69 -10.91
CA GLY A 102 -4.37 -9.01 -10.47
C GLY A 102 -5.24 -10.13 -11.03
N SER A 103 -6.55 -9.89 -11.21
CA SER A 103 -7.48 -10.84 -11.82
C SER A 103 -7.18 -11.14 -13.30
N GLN A 104 -6.44 -10.25 -13.99
CA GLN A 104 -5.93 -10.51 -15.35
C GLN A 104 -4.86 -11.61 -15.36
N HIS A 105 -4.31 -11.96 -14.20
CA HIS A 105 -3.34 -13.04 -14.05
C HIS A 105 -4.01 -14.26 -13.40
N ALA A 106 -4.26 -15.32 -14.18
CA ALA A 106 -4.93 -16.55 -13.73
C ALA A 106 -4.36 -17.11 -12.42
N ARG A 107 -3.03 -17.06 -12.24
CA ARG A 107 -2.31 -17.50 -11.03
C ARG A 107 -2.64 -16.71 -9.76
N LEU A 108 -3.15 -15.48 -9.86
CA LEU A 108 -3.48 -14.61 -8.72
C LEU A 108 -4.97 -14.65 -8.39
N SER A 109 -5.81 -15.02 -9.35
CA SER A 109 -7.27 -15.01 -9.23
C SER A 109 -7.76 -15.74 -7.98
N GLY A 110 -7.27 -16.96 -7.73
CA GLY A 110 -7.68 -17.76 -6.57
C GLY A 110 -7.34 -17.11 -5.22
N ARG A 111 -6.19 -16.44 -5.11
CA ARG A 111 -5.83 -15.71 -3.88
C ARG A 111 -6.65 -14.44 -3.73
N LEU A 112 -6.85 -13.69 -4.80
CA LEU A 112 -7.62 -12.45 -4.76
C LEU A 112 -9.08 -12.71 -4.39
N GLN A 113 -9.69 -13.81 -4.83
CA GLN A 113 -11.05 -14.19 -4.41
C GLN A 113 -11.18 -14.47 -2.91
N GLN A 114 -10.09 -14.82 -2.22
CA GLN A 114 -10.07 -15.01 -0.77
C GLN A 114 -9.93 -13.70 0.00
N LEU A 115 -9.50 -12.62 -0.66
CA LEU A 115 -9.32 -11.31 -0.05
C LEU A 115 -10.58 -10.47 -0.25
N ASN A 116 -10.99 -9.76 0.80
CA ASN A 116 -12.19 -8.93 0.74
C ASN A 116 -11.98 -7.72 -0.19
N VAL A 117 -12.83 -7.54 -1.20
CA VAL A 117 -12.75 -6.40 -2.13
C VAL A 117 -13.17 -5.08 -1.46
N TYR A 118 -13.97 -5.15 -0.40
CA TYR A 118 -14.52 -4.01 0.35
C TYR A 118 -14.37 -4.20 1.87
N PRO A 119 -13.15 -4.04 2.42
CA PRO A 119 -12.94 -4.01 3.87
C PRO A 119 -13.40 -2.69 4.50
#